data_AF-A0A8T7J1S3-F1
#
_entry.id   AF-A0A8T7J1S3-F1
#
_cell.length_a   1.000
_cell.length_b   1.000
_cell.length_c   1.000
_cell.angle_alpha   90.00
_cell.angle_beta   90.00
_cell.angle_gamma   90.00
#
_symmetry.space_group_name_H-M   'P 1'
#
loop_
_entity.id
_entity.type
_entity.pdbx_description
1 polymer ?
#
loop_
_entity_poly.entity_id
_entity_poly.type
_entity_poly.pdbx_seq_one_letter_code
_entity_poly.pdbx_strand_id
1 'polypeptide(L)'
;MILKKSIIKTLNYAFVTLGVLMGAVFPLFAEFFVEWKEGMYGLFYLSCIIAGFIIGLANYKLMSVVLLNKLQQVSVNASAISNKDLTKRCELESEDFLGQISNSFNKMATSLSTSFAELTRFSNDMARDSHSISSDAEEISQLSKKQAKVIDSVHVSANSINNESNLIYDKSEQASAISTNSNSLVTSTLTQTNITMSNTTELVSNIDGTRAAIENLASDCASIGGVLDVIKGIAEQTNLLALNAAIEAARAGEVGRGFAVVADEVRTLATRTQQSTSEIEEIVINLQSSSNQAVATINASVEASDVTIKQVQKTGEEVKSLQEHIGKVSELNEEINRHIQQQNNELKQMMRSFDEVTTTGTSLNNIAAQNKTRALSLQKISDEANSTLSTYTLK
;
A
#
# COMPACT_ATOMS: atom_id res chain seq x y z
N MET A 1 60.90 53.37 -29.48
CA MET A 1 60.31 52.80 -30.70
C MET A 1 61.41 52.72 -31.75
N ILE A 2 61.98 51.53 -31.98
CA ILE A 2 63.04 51.33 -32.97
C ILE A 2 62.40 51.48 -34.35
N LEU A 3 62.76 52.52 -35.10
CA LEU A 3 62.37 52.68 -36.50
C LEU A 3 62.95 51.51 -37.30
N LYS A 4 62.12 50.47 -37.52
CA LYS A 4 62.49 49.34 -38.36
C LYS A 4 62.72 49.86 -39.78
N LYS A 5 63.93 49.67 -40.31
CA LYS A 5 64.26 50.03 -41.70
C LYS A 5 63.31 49.28 -42.65
N SER A 6 62.70 50.00 -43.59
CA SER A 6 61.83 49.40 -44.60
C SER A 6 62.66 48.55 -45.55
N ILE A 7 62.41 47.24 -45.56
CA ILE A 7 63.06 46.27 -46.45
C ILE A 7 62.88 46.69 -47.92
N ILE A 8 61.69 47.20 -48.27
CA ILE A 8 61.38 47.69 -49.62
C ILE A 8 62.24 48.90 -49.99
N LYS A 9 62.42 49.87 -49.07
CA LYS A 9 63.29 51.03 -49.32
C LYS A 9 64.75 50.60 -49.47
N THR A 10 65.24 49.68 -48.64
CA THR A 10 66.60 49.14 -48.75
C THR A 10 66.81 48.41 -50.08
N LEU A 11 65.82 47.64 -50.54
CA LEU A 11 65.87 46.95 -51.82
C LEU A 11 65.91 47.92 -53.00
N ASN A 12 65.08 48.98 -52.98
CA ASN A 12 65.11 50.04 -54.00
C ASN A 12 66.50 50.69 -54.09
N TYR A 13 67.06 51.10 -52.95
CA TYR A 13 68.40 51.68 -52.92
C TYR A 13 69.44 50.71 -53.47
N ALA A 14 69.36 49.41 -53.14
CA ALA A 14 70.28 48.40 -53.66
C ALA A 14 70.21 48.22 -55.19
N PHE A 15 69.00 48.19 -55.78
CA PHE A 15 68.84 48.09 -57.24
C PHE A 15 69.35 49.34 -57.97
N VAL A 16 69.07 50.52 -57.43
CA VAL A 16 69.54 51.79 -58.00
C VAL A 16 71.06 51.94 -57.86
N THR A 17 71.63 51.62 -56.68
CA THR A 17 73.09 51.69 -56.46
C THR A 17 73.82 50.68 -57.33
N LEU A 18 73.32 49.44 -57.47
CA LEU A 18 73.89 48.43 -58.36
C LEU A 18 73.85 48.90 -59.83
N GLY A 19 72.72 49.48 -60.27
CA GLY A 19 72.57 50.00 -61.62
C GLY A 19 73.55 51.14 -61.93
N VAL A 20 73.69 52.11 -61.02
CA VAL A 20 74.65 53.22 -61.15
C VAL A 20 76.10 52.71 -61.13
N LEU A 21 76.42 51.75 -60.26
CA LEU A 21 77.76 51.15 -60.17
C LEU A 21 78.12 50.43 -61.48
N MET A 22 77.20 49.64 -62.04
CA MET A 22 77.39 49.02 -63.36
C MET A 22 77.56 50.07 -64.47
N GLY A 23 76.78 51.15 -64.43
CA GLY A 23 76.92 52.29 -65.35
C GLY A 23 78.25 53.03 -65.24
N ALA A 24 78.91 53.02 -64.08
CA ALA A 24 80.24 53.59 -63.86
C ALA A 24 81.38 52.65 -64.26
N VAL A 25 81.21 51.32 -64.09
CA VAL A 25 82.22 50.31 -64.44
C VAL A 25 82.26 50.05 -65.95
N PHE A 26 81.12 50.10 -66.63
CA PHE A 26 81.03 49.78 -68.06
C PHE A 26 81.90 50.66 -68.97
N PRO A 27 81.98 52.00 -68.80
CA PRO A 27 82.90 52.85 -69.56
C PRO A 27 84.38 52.48 -69.41
N LEU A 28 84.82 52.06 -68.21
CA LEU A 28 86.20 51.62 -67.96
C LEU A 28 86.53 50.36 -68.78
N PHE A 29 85.55 49.49 -68.96
CA PHE A 29 85.68 48.31 -69.81
C PHE A 29 85.67 48.67 -71.30
N ALA A 30 84.80 49.60 -71.69
CA ALA A 30 84.67 50.05 -73.08
C ALA A 30 85.96 50.71 -73.60
N GLU A 31 86.76 51.30 -72.72
CA GLU A 31 88.05 51.92 -73.03
C GLU A 31 89.07 50.94 -73.62
N PHE A 32 88.99 49.64 -73.31
CA PHE A 32 89.85 48.61 -73.91
C PHE A 32 89.54 48.33 -75.39
N PHE A 33 88.37 48.72 -75.88
CA PHE A 33 87.86 48.32 -77.20
C PHE A 33 87.57 49.50 -78.14
N VAL A 34 87.65 50.74 -77.65
CA VAL A 34 87.21 51.93 -78.39
C VAL A 34 88.22 53.06 -78.24
N GLU A 35 88.70 53.60 -79.37
CA GLU A 35 89.48 54.84 -79.41
C GLU A 35 88.54 56.05 -79.46
N TRP A 36 88.63 56.93 -78.46
CA TRP A 36 87.72 58.06 -78.27
C TRP A 36 88.24 59.35 -78.90
N LYS A 37 87.35 60.12 -79.56
CA LYS A 37 87.64 61.50 -79.97
C LYS A 37 87.66 62.45 -78.77
N GLU A 38 88.46 63.52 -78.85
CA GLU A 38 88.57 64.56 -77.80
C GLU A 38 87.18 65.04 -77.33
N GLY A 39 86.93 64.95 -76.01
CA GLY A 39 85.68 65.37 -75.37
C GLY A 39 84.52 64.34 -75.38
N MET A 40 84.57 63.27 -76.18
CA MET A 40 83.47 62.30 -76.27
C MET A 40 83.41 61.28 -75.12
N TYR A 41 84.55 61.01 -74.46
CA TYR A 41 84.61 60.05 -73.36
C TYR A 41 83.73 60.45 -72.16
N GLY A 42 83.75 61.74 -71.78
CA GLY A 42 82.95 62.25 -70.66
C GLY A 42 81.43 62.18 -70.92
N LEU A 43 81.00 62.47 -72.16
CA LEU A 43 79.59 62.35 -72.55
C LEU A 43 79.13 60.89 -72.56
N PHE A 44 79.98 59.98 -73.03
CA PHE A 44 79.70 58.55 -72.99
C PHE A 44 79.60 58.04 -71.54
N TYR A 45 80.57 58.38 -70.69
CA TYR A 45 80.58 58.02 -69.28
C TYR A 45 79.31 58.49 -68.54
N LEU A 46 78.91 59.75 -68.76
CA LEU A 46 77.67 60.30 -68.20
C LEU A 46 76.43 59.56 -68.70
N SER A 47 76.38 59.22 -70.00
CA SER A 47 75.28 58.47 -70.59
C SER A 47 75.16 57.05 -70.00
N CYS A 48 76.28 56.39 -69.70
CA CYS A 48 76.30 55.07 -69.07
C CYS A 48 75.82 55.11 -67.62
N ILE A 49 76.16 56.14 -66.85
CA ILE A 49 75.62 56.34 -65.49
C ILE A 49 74.11 56.56 -65.53
N ILE A 50 73.62 57.40 -66.44
CA ILE A 50 72.17 57.65 -66.61
C ILE A 50 71.45 56.36 -67.03
N ALA A 51 72.00 55.61 -67.98
CA ALA A 51 71.45 54.33 -68.40
C ALA A 51 71.44 53.31 -67.25
N GLY A 52 72.51 53.24 -66.46
CA GLY A 52 72.61 52.39 -65.27
C GLY A 52 71.56 52.73 -64.20
N PHE A 53 71.33 54.03 -63.95
CA PHE A 53 70.26 54.49 -63.05
C PHE A 53 68.87 54.09 -63.55
N ILE A 54 68.59 54.27 -64.85
CA ILE A 54 67.31 53.88 -65.47
C ILE A 54 67.10 52.36 -65.39
N ILE A 55 68.13 51.56 -65.68
CA ILE A 55 68.08 50.10 -65.58
C ILE A 55 67.84 49.66 -64.13
N GLY A 56 68.50 50.28 -63.16
CA GLY A 56 68.27 50.04 -61.73
C GLY A 56 66.82 50.30 -61.33
N LEU A 57 66.25 51.44 -61.74
CA LEU A 57 64.84 51.76 -61.52
C LEU A 57 63.88 50.80 -62.24
N ALA A 58 64.19 50.42 -63.48
CA ALA A 58 63.39 49.48 -64.27
C ALA A 58 63.36 48.09 -63.64
N ASN A 59 64.52 47.59 -63.17
CA ASN A 59 64.63 46.31 -62.46
C ASN A 59 63.86 46.34 -61.13
N TYR A 60 63.97 47.43 -60.35
CA TYR A 60 63.17 47.60 -59.15
C TYR A 60 61.66 47.61 -59.47
N LYS A 61 61.25 48.32 -60.51
CA LYS A 61 59.84 48.39 -60.93
C LYS A 61 59.32 47.02 -61.39
N LEU A 62 60.12 46.26 -62.15
CA LEU A 62 59.80 44.89 -62.55
C LEU A 62 59.64 43.98 -61.33
N MET A 63 60.60 43.99 -60.41
CA MET A 63 60.52 43.25 -59.15
C MET A 63 59.31 43.67 -58.30
N SER A 64 59.00 44.97 -58.25
CA SER A 64 57.85 45.47 -57.52
C SER A 64 56.52 44.98 -58.09
N VAL A 65 56.40 44.95 -59.42
CA VAL A 65 55.17 44.50 -60.09
C VAL A 65 55.01 42.99 -59.98
N VAL A 66 56.09 42.23 -60.15
CA VAL A 66 56.06 40.76 -60.16
C VAL A 66 55.96 40.18 -58.74
N LEU A 67 56.74 40.69 -57.78
CA LEU A 67 56.87 40.11 -56.45
C LEU A 67 56.15 40.91 -55.36
N LEU A 68 56.42 42.23 -55.25
CA LEU A 68 55.94 43.03 -54.12
C LEU A 68 54.42 43.22 -54.14
N ASN A 69 53.81 43.43 -55.31
CA ASN A 69 52.35 43.53 -55.43
C ASN A 69 51.64 42.24 -54.99
N LYS A 70 52.23 41.07 -55.30
CA LYS A 70 51.70 39.76 -54.92
C LYS A 70 51.79 39.53 -53.40
N LEU A 71 52.91 39.91 -52.78
CA LEU A 71 53.06 39.89 -51.31
C LEU A 71 52.11 40.89 -50.61
N GLN A 72 51.86 42.04 -51.22
CA GLN A 72 50.90 43.01 -50.69
C GLN A 72 49.48 42.44 -50.66
N GLN A 73 49.06 41.66 -51.67
CA GLN A 73 47.76 40.98 -51.66
C GLN A 73 47.62 39.99 -50.50
N VAL A 74 48.66 39.21 -50.20
CA VAL A 74 48.69 38.32 -49.02
C VAL A 74 48.53 39.13 -47.73
N SER A 75 49.23 40.27 -47.62
CA SER A 75 49.11 41.16 -46.46
C SER A 75 47.71 41.77 -46.31
N VAL A 76 47.06 42.17 -47.41
CA VAL A 76 45.70 42.71 -47.40
C VAL A 76 44.70 41.65 -46.96
N ASN A 77 44.82 40.43 -47.50
CA ASN A 77 43.97 39.31 -47.12
C ASN A 77 44.19 38.91 -45.65
N ALA A 78 45.43 38.93 -45.15
CA ALA A 78 45.71 38.72 -43.73
C ALA A 78 45.10 39.82 -42.84
N SER A 79 45.13 41.07 -43.29
CA SER A 79 44.44 42.18 -42.61
C SER A 79 42.92 41.99 -42.60
N ALA A 80 42.34 41.45 -43.68
CA ALA A 80 40.91 41.13 -43.74
C ALA A 80 40.54 40.05 -42.70
N ILE A 81 41.33 38.99 -42.56
CA ILE A 81 41.15 37.98 -41.50
C ILE A 81 41.25 38.63 -40.11
N SER A 82 42.22 39.52 -39.89
CA SER A 82 42.34 40.27 -38.62
C SER A 82 41.13 41.18 -38.36
N ASN A 83 40.48 41.66 -39.41
CA ASN A 83 39.22 42.43 -39.35
C ASN A 83 37.98 41.52 -39.40
N LYS A 84 38.15 40.22 -39.07
CA LYS A 84 37.10 39.22 -38.93
C LYS A 84 36.42 38.80 -40.24
N ASP A 85 36.97 39.15 -41.40
CA ASP A 85 36.52 38.65 -42.70
C ASP A 85 37.32 37.39 -43.09
N LEU A 86 36.72 36.22 -42.85
CA LEU A 86 37.29 34.91 -43.18
C LEU A 86 36.90 34.44 -44.58
N THR A 87 36.26 35.27 -45.40
CA THR A 87 35.90 34.93 -46.79
C THR A 87 37.08 35.09 -47.75
N LYS A 88 38.07 35.91 -47.39
CA LYS A 88 39.23 36.21 -48.25
C LYS A 88 40.19 35.04 -48.39
N ARG A 89 40.68 34.83 -49.61
CA ARG A 89 41.67 33.81 -49.96
C ARG A 89 42.76 34.43 -50.83
N CYS A 90 43.95 33.87 -50.77
CA CYS A 90 45.04 34.24 -51.66
C CYS A 90 44.89 33.45 -52.98
N GLU A 91 44.80 34.17 -54.10
CA GLU A 91 44.72 33.62 -55.47
C GLU A 91 46.10 33.55 -56.14
N LEU A 92 47.17 33.56 -55.34
CA LEU A 92 48.53 33.47 -55.86
C LEU A 92 48.85 32.02 -56.19
N GLU A 93 48.96 31.74 -57.49
CA GLU A 93 49.39 30.48 -58.06
C GLU A 93 50.88 30.57 -58.43
N SER A 94 51.70 29.78 -57.75
CA SER A 94 53.12 29.60 -58.06
C SER A 94 53.59 28.26 -57.50
N GLU A 95 54.57 27.63 -58.13
CA GLU A 95 55.21 26.40 -57.62
C GLU A 95 56.38 26.69 -56.66
N ASP A 96 56.67 27.98 -56.41
CA ASP A 96 57.72 28.43 -55.52
C ASP A 96 57.25 28.69 -54.06
N PHE A 97 58.15 29.26 -53.26
CA PHE A 97 57.89 29.62 -51.86
C PHE A 97 56.70 30.58 -51.67
N LEU A 98 56.39 31.45 -52.64
CA LEU A 98 55.22 32.33 -52.56
C LEU A 98 53.91 31.54 -52.69
N GLY A 99 53.89 30.55 -53.57
CA GLY A 99 52.76 29.62 -53.69
C GLY A 99 52.54 28.83 -52.39
N GLN A 100 53.62 28.40 -51.74
CA GLN A 100 53.54 27.73 -50.43
C GLN A 100 52.96 28.64 -49.33
N ILE A 101 53.32 29.93 -49.30
CA ILE A 101 52.72 30.92 -48.38
C ILE A 101 51.22 31.07 -48.66
N SER A 102 50.85 31.25 -49.92
CA SER A 102 49.45 31.39 -50.36
C SER A 102 48.60 30.18 -49.93
N ASN A 103 49.09 28.97 -50.18
CA ASN A 103 48.43 27.74 -49.78
C ASN A 103 48.33 27.59 -48.25
N SER A 104 49.42 27.89 -47.52
CA SER A 104 49.42 27.82 -46.05
C SER A 104 48.45 28.83 -45.43
N PHE A 105 48.38 30.04 -46.00
CA PHE A 105 47.39 31.05 -45.61
C PHE A 105 45.95 30.56 -45.85
N ASN A 106 45.67 29.99 -47.03
CA ASN A 106 44.35 29.47 -47.35
C ASN A 106 43.95 28.30 -46.44
N LYS A 107 44.89 27.39 -46.12
CA LYS A 107 44.66 26.31 -45.14
C LYS A 107 44.33 26.86 -43.75
N MET A 108 45.08 27.87 -43.28
CA MET A 108 44.79 28.54 -42.01
C MET A 108 43.40 29.20 -42.02
N ALA A 109 43.07 29.96 -43.07
CA ALA A 109 41.78 30.62 -43.22
C ALA A 109 40.61 29.63 -43.26
N THR A 110 40.77 28.51 -43.98
CA THR A 110 39.78 27.42 -43.99
C THR A 110 39.65 26.76 -42.62
N SER A 111 40.75 26.43 -41.95
CA SER A 111 40.72 25.84 -40.61
C SER A 111 40.00 26.74 -39.61
N LEU A 112 40.30 28.05 -39.62
CA LEU A 112 39.60 29.03 -38.76
C LEU A 112 38.11 29.10 -39.10
N SER A 113 37.75 29.16 -40.39
CA SER A 113 36.36 29.19 -40.83
C SER A 113 35.57 27.96 -40.38
N THR A 114 36.16 26.76 -40.50
CA THR A 114 35.53 25.51 -40.05
C THR A 114 35.38 25.49 -38.53
N SER A 115 36.42 25.86 -37.77
CA SER A 115 36.34 25.92 -36.30
C SER A 115 35.29 26.91 -35.81
N PHE A 116 35.13 28.08 -36.43
CA PHE A 116 34.08 29.03 -36.06
C PHE A 116 32.67 28.55 -36.43
N ALA A 117 32.51 27.84 -37.56
CA ALA A 117 31.24 27.21 -37.92
C ALA A 117 30.85 26.11 -36.91
N GLU A 118 31.81 25.28 -36.49
CA GLU A 118 31.60 24.27 -35.44
C GLU A 118 31.27 24.89 -34.09
N LEU A 119 31.95 25.97 -33.69
CA LEU A 119 31.64 26.73 -32.47
C LEU A 119 30.24 27.33 -32.51
N THR A 120 29.80 27.84 -33.67
CA THR A 120 28.43 28.35 -33.84
C THR A 120 27.40 27.25 -33.64
N ARG A 121 27.64 26.06 -34.22
CA ARG A 121 26.76 24.90 -34.02
C ARG A 121 26.72 24.49 -32.55
N PHE A 122 27.88 24.35 -31.91
CA PHE A 122 27.98 23.99 -30.48
C PHE A 122 27.25 25.00 -29.59
N SER A 123 27.38 26.29 -29.88
CA SER A 123 26.67 27.35 -29.16
C SER A 123 25.16 27.20 -29.29
N ASN A 124 24.65 26.96 -30.50
CA ASN A 124 23.22 26.74 -30.73
C ASN A 124 22.68 25.47 -30.04
N ASP A 125 23.43 24.37 -30.10
CA ASP A 125 23.07 23.15 -29.37
C ASP A 125 23.03 23.40 -27.85
N MET A 126 24.02 24.14 -27.31
CA MET A 126 24.06 24.51 -25.89
C MET A 126 22.86 25.39 -25.46
N ALA A 127 22.40 26.32 -26.31
CA ALA A 127 21.19 27.11 -26.05
C ALA A 127 19.94 26.22 -26.00
N ARG A 128 19.80 25.29 -26.96
CA ARG A 128 18.66 24.35 -26.98
C ARG A 128 18.66 23.48 -25.72
N ASP A 129 19.79 22.88 -25.40
CA ASP A 129 19.90 21.96 -24.25
C ASP A 129 19.67 22.70 -22.93
N SER A 130 20.15 23.95 -22.82
CA SER A 130 19.84 24.85 -21.71
C SER A 130 18.33 25.09 -21.56
N HIS A 131 17.62 25.39 -22.65
CA HIS A 131 16.16 25.53 -22.61
C HIS A 131 15.45 24.25 -22.15
N SER A 132 15.87 23.08 -22.63
CA SER A 132 15.35 21.79 -22.18
C SER A 132 15.58 21.58 -20.68
N ILE A 133 16.80 21.81 -20.18
CA ILE A 133 17.12 21.70 -18.73
C ILE A 133 16.23 22.63 -17.90
N SER A 134 15.98 23.86 -18.38
CA SER A 134 15.09 24.80 -17.68
C SER A 134 13.63 24.33 -17.66
N SER A 135 13.17 23.68 -18.73
CA SER A 135 11.82 23.11 -18.80
C SER A 135 11.67 21.93 -17.85
N ASP A 136 12.64 21.00 -17.86
CA ASP A 136 12.67 19.83 -16.99
C ASP A 136 12.71 20.24 -15.51
N ALA A 137 13.50 21.27 -15.18
CA ALA A 137 13.53 21.84 -13.83
C ALA A 137 12.17 22.38 -13.38
N GLU A 138 11.43 23.06 -14.27
CA GLU A 138 10.08 23.54 -13.94
C GLU A 138 9.12 22.38 -13.71
N GLU A 139 9.17 21.34 -14.56
CA GLU A 139 8.36 20.14 -14.41
C GLU A 139 8.65 19.41 -13.10
N ILE A 140 9.92 19.20 -12.75
CA ILE A 140 10.33 18.59 -11.48
C ILE A 140 9.80 19.40 -10.29
N SER A 141 9.83 20.74 -10.36
CA SER A 141 9.29 21.59 -9.30
C SER A 141 7.77 21.41 -9.12
N GLN A 142 7.03 21.31 -10.23
CA GLN A 142 5.59 21.05 -10.21
C GLN A 142 5.26 19.66 -9.66
N LEU A 143 5.99 18.63 -10.10
CA LEU A 143 5.84 17.27 -9.60
C LEU A 143 6.13 17.17 -8.11
N SER A 144 7.18 17.83 -7.62
CA SER A 144 7.51 17.90 -6.19
C SER A 144 6.39 18.55 -5.37
N LYS A 145 5.75 19.61 -5.89
CA LYS A 145 4.58 20.24 -5.24
C LYS A 145 3.35 19.33 -5.22
N LYS A 146 3.10 18.58 -6.30
CA LYS A 146 2.01 17.60 -6.35
C LYS A 146 2.26 16.46 -5.36
N GLN A 147 3.49 15.97 -5.30
CA GLN A 147 3.92 14.94 -4.36
C GLN A 147 3.68 15.39 -2.90
N ALA A 148 4.06 16.61 -2.53
CA ALA A 148 3.81 17.15 -1.19
C ALA A 148 2.32 17.10 -0.81
N LYS A 149 1.42 17.51 -1.72
CA LYS A 149 -0.05 17.45 -1.48
C LYS A 149 -0.56 16.01 -1.30
N VAL A 150 -0.01 15.07 -2.07
CA VAL A 150 -0.37 13.65 -1.92
C VAL A 150 0.06 13.16 -0.54
N ILE A 151 1.26 13.51 -0.08
CA ILE A 151 1.76 13.13 1.24
C ILE A 151 0.89 13.74 2.36
N ASP A 152 0.47 15.00 2.26
CA ASP A 152 -0.46 15.61 3.22
C ASP A 152 -1.78 14.82 3.31
N SER A 153 -2.33 14.38 2.17
CA SER A 153 -3.54 13.56 2.13
C SER A 153 -3.32 12.18 2.77
N VAL A 154 -2.12 11.61 2.64
CA VAL A 154 -1.78 10.36 3.30
C VAL A 154 -1.67 10.56 4.82
N HIS A 155 -1.11 11.66 5.29
CA HIS A 155 -1.11 11.99 6.72
C HIS A 155 -2.52 12.07 7.31
N VAL A 156 -3.46 12.72 6.62
CA VAL A 156 -4.87 12.76 7.04
C VAL A 156 -5.44 11.35 7.13
N SER A 157 -5.21 10.53 6.10
CA SER A 157 -5.69 9.15 6.06
C SER A 157 -5.08 8.29 7.18
N ALA A 158 -3.78 8.43 7.45
CA ALA A 158 -3.10 7.72 8.53
C ALA A 158 -3.67 8.08 9.91
N ASN A 159 -3.96 9.37 10.16
CA ASN A 159 -4.62 9.81 11.38
C ASN A 159 -6.04 9.22 11.52
N SER A 160 -6.81 9.18 10.43
CA SER A 160 -8.13 8.53 10.42
C SER A 160 -8.03 7.03 10.74
N ILE A 161 -7.07 6.30 10.16
CA ILE A 161 -6.86 4.87 10.45
C ILE A 161 -6.44 4.68 11.91
N ASN A 162 -5.58 5.54 12.45
CA ASN A 162 -5.19 5.46 13.87
C ASN A 162 -6.39 5.66 14.81
N ASN A 163 -7.28 6.61 14.50
CA ASN A 163 -8.51 6.82 15.27
C ASN A 163 -9.45 5.61 15.17
N GLU A 164 -9.63 5.05 13.98
CA GLU A 164 -10.45 3.85 13.78
C GLU A 164 -9.86 2.65 14.54
N SER A 165 -8.54 2.50 14.52
CA SER A 165 -7.83 1.43 15.25
C SER A 165 -8.09 1.50 16.75
N ASN A 166 -8.09 2.72 17.33
CA ASN A 166 -8.46 2.93 18.74
C ASN A 166 -9.93 2.59 19.00
N LEU A 167 -10.84 2.96 18.09
CA LEU A 167 -12.25 2.62 18.23
C LEU A 167 -12.46 1.09 18.20
N ILE A 168 -11.79 0.37 17.30
CA ILE A 168 -11.86 -1.10 17.24
C ILE A 168 -11.29 -1.70 18.53
N TYR A 169 -10.21 -1.12 19.09
CA TYR A 169 -9.65 -1.57 20.37
C TYR A 169 -10.67 -1.45 21.50
N ASP A 170 -11.30 -0.30 21.66
CA ASP A 170 -12.33 -0.07 22.68
C ASP A 170 -13.53 -1.02 22.51
N LYS A 171 -13.90 -1.33 21.25
CA LYS A 171 -14.97 -2.28 20.94
C LYS A 171 -14.58 -3.72 21.25
N SER A 172 -13.33 -4.10 21.00
CA SER A 172 -12.78 -5.41 21.35
C SER A 172 -12.73 -5.61 22.87
N GLU A 173 -12.34 -4.57 23.61
CA GLU A 173 -12.35 -4.60 25.08
C GLU A 173 -13.79 -4.75 25.63
N GLN A 174 -14.74 -4.00 25.09
CA GLN A 174 -16.17 -4.15 25.43
C GLN A 174 -16.68 -5.56 25.12
N ALA A 175 -16.34 -6.12 23.95
CA ALA A 175 -16.72 -7.48 23.57
C ALA A 175 -16.11 -8.55 24.50
N SER A 176 -14.88 -8.35 24.95
CA SER A 176 -14.22 -9.21 25.93
C SER A 176 -14.91 -9.17 27.30
N ALA A 177 -15.28 -7.97 27.77
CA ALA A 177 -16.03 -7.80 29.01
C ALA A 177 -17.42 -8.48 28.93
N ILE A 178 -18.12 -8.33 27.81
CA ILE A 178 -19.39 -9.01 27.55
C ILE A 178 -19.20 -10.53 27.57
N SER A 179 -18.17 -11.05 26.89
CA SER A 179 -17.87 -12.49 26.85
C SER A 179 -17.60 -13.04 28.24
N THR A 180 -16.84 -12.31 29.07
CA THR A 180 -16.56 -12.69 30.46
C THR A 180 -17.84 -12.77 31.28
N ASN A 181 -18.72 -11.77 31.15
CA ASN A 181 -20.00 -11.76 31.85
C ASN A 181 -20.90 -12.91 31.36
N SER A 182 -21.01 -13.11 30.05
CA SER A 182 -21.76 -14.22 29.44
C SER A 182 -21.26 -15.57 29.94
N ASN A 183 -19.95 -15.78 30.06
CA ASN A 183 -19.39 -17.02 30.60
C ASN A 183 -19.80 -17.26 32.06
N SER A 184 -19.86 -16.20 32.88
CA SER A 184 -20.37 -16.27 34.25
C SER A 184 -21.85 -16.67 34.29
N LEU A 185 -22.69 -16.05 33.45
CA LEU A 185 -24.12 -16.39 33.34
C LEU A 185 -24.33 -17.85 32.88
N VAL A 186 -23.54 -18.32 31.92
CA VAL A 186 -23.58 -19.70 31.44
C VAL A 186 -23.19 -20.69 32.52
N THR A 187 -22.13 -20.39 33.28
CA THR A 187 -21.70 -21.22 34.41
C THR A 187 -22.78 -21.32 35.50
N SER A 188 -23.44 -20.19 35.80
CA SER A 188 -24.57 -20.16 36.73
C SER A 188 -25.76 -20.96 36.21
N THR A 189 -26.08 -20.82 34.92
CA THR A 189 -27.18 -21.55 34.26
C THR A 189 -26.92 -23.05 34.26
N LEU A 190 -25.69 -23.50 33.94
CA LEU A 190 -25.30 -24.90 33.99
C LEU A 190 -25.44 -25.48 35.41
N THR A 191 -25.05 -24.69 36.42
CA THR A 191 -25.25 -25.06 37.83
C THR A 191 -26.73 -25.23 38.15
N GLN A 192 -27.58 -24.29 37.69
CA GLN A 192 -29.02 -24.36 37.91
C GLN A 192 -29.67 -25.55 37.19
N THR A 193 -29.23 -25.86 35.96
CA THR A 193 -29.67 -27.04 35.20
C THR A 193 -29.31 -28.33 35.93
N ASN A 194 -28.12 -28.43 36.51
CA ASN A 194 -27.71 -29.59 37.32
C ASN A 194 -28.56 -29.73 38.60
N ILE A 195 -28.88 -28.62 39.26
CA ILE A 195 -29.79 -28.63 40.43
C ILE A 195 -31.18 -29.11 40.01
N THR A 196 -31.72 -28.58 38.91
CA THR A 196 -33.03 -29.00 38.39
C THR A 196 -33.03 -30.49 38.05
N MET A 197 -31.96 -31.01 37.42
CA MET A 197 -31.80 -32.45 37.16
C MET A 197 -31.89 -33.28 38.44
N SER A 198 -31.15 -32.87 39.48
CA SER A 198 -31.15 -33.55 40.77
C SER A 198 -32.54 -33.55 41.40
N ASN A 199 -33.20 -32.39 41.43
CA ASN A 199 -34.54 -32.24 42.01
C ASN A 199 -35.59 -33.06 41.25
N THR A 200 -35.53 -33.12 39.93
CA THR A 200 -36.46 -33.95 39.12
C THR A 200 -36.18 -35.43 39.35
N THR A 201 -34.92 -35.84 39.50
CA THR A 201 -34.57 -37.23 39.83
C THR A 201 -35.09 -37.64 41.21
N GLU A 202 -34.97 -36.75 42.20
CA GLU A 202 -35.54 -36.95 43.54
C GLU A 202 -37.07 -37.02 43.50
N LEU A 203 -37.72 -36.17 42.70
CA LEU A 203 -39.16 -36.20 42.49
C LEU A 203 -39.62 -37.55 41.93
N VAL A 204 -38.92 -38.10 40.94
CA VAL A 204 -39.21 -39.44 40.39
C VAL A 204 -39.12 -40.50 41.49
N SER A 205 -38.08 -40.46 42.33
CA SER A 205 -37.94 -41.38 43.47
C SER A 205 -39.10 -41.26 44.47
N ASN A 206 -39.57 -40.05 44.75
CA ASN A 206 -40.71 -39.81 45.65
C ASN A 206 -42.04 -40.30 45.05
N ILE A 207 -42.21 -40.14 43.73
CA ILE A 207 -43.37 -40.66 43.01
C ILE A 207 -43.38 -42.19 43.04
N ASP A 208 -42.24 -42.84 42.83
CA ASP A 208 -42.11 -44.31 42.93
C ASP A 208 -42.46 -44.82 44.34
N GLY A 209 -42.02 -44.12 45.39
CA GLY A 209 -42.40 -44.44 46.77
C GLY A 209 -43.91 -44.29 47.02
N THR A 210 -44.52 -43.24 46.45
CA THR A 210 -45.98 -43.03 46.53
C THR A 210 -46.73 -44.12 45.76
N ARG A 211 -46.23 -44.55 44.60
CA ARG A 211 -46.80 -45.65 43.81
C ARG A 211 -46.90 -46.91 44.66
N ALA A 212 -45.80 -47.30 45.30
CA ALA A 212 -45.75 -48.48 46.14
C ALA A 212 -46.74 -48.41 47.32
N ALA A 213 -46.90 -47.24 47.94
CA ALA A 213 -47.87 -47.06 49.04
C ALA A 213 -49.33 -47.23 48.57
N ILE A 214 -49.68 -46.74 47.38
CA ILE A 214 -51.03 -46.88 46.82
C ILE A 214 -51.29 -48.31 46.33
N GLU A 215 -50.29 -48.98 45.75
CA GLU A 215 -50.39 -50.39 45.39
C GLU A 215 -50.65 -51.27 46.61
N ASN A 216 -49.97 -50.98 47.74
CA ASN A 216 -50.26 -51.64 49.01
C ASN A 216 -51.69 -51.36 49.50
N LEU A 217 -52.16 -50.11 49.43
CA LEU A 217 -53.54 -49.77 49.80
C LEU A 217 -54.57 -50.51 48.94
N ALA A 218 -54.32 -50.64 47.64
CA ALA A 218 -55.19 -51.38 46.72
C ALA A 218 -55.24 -52.88 47.09
N SER A 219 -54.10 -53.46 47.49
CA SER A 219 -54.00 -54.85 47.98
C SER A 219 -54.72 -55.04 49.33
N ASP A 220 -54.59 -54.10 50.25
CA ASP A 220 -55.27 -54.12 51.55
C ASP A 220 -56.80 -54.02 51.37
N CYS A 221 -57.27 -53.15 50.47
CA CYS A 221 -58.69 -53.05 50.13
C CYS A 221 -59.23 -54.36 49.54
N ALA A 222 -58.48 -55.01 48.65
CA ALA A 222 -58.86 -56.31 48.09
C ALA A 222 -58.96 -57.39 49.19
N SER A 223 -58.04 -57.37 50.16
CA SER A 223 -58.04 -58.28 51.29
C SER A 223 -59.24 -58.05 52.21
N ILE A 224 -59.60 -56.78 52.49
CA ILE A 224 -60.81 -56.43 53.25
C ILE A 224 -62.06 -56.92 52.52
N GLY A 225 -62.15 -56.76 51.20
CA GLY A 225 -63.25 -57.28 50.39
C GLY A 225 -63.49 -58.78 50.63
N GLY A 226 -62.42 -59.59 50.61
CA GLY A 226 -62.52 -61.02 50.92
C GLY A 226 -62.98 -61.32 52.36
N VAL A 227 -62.62 -60.50 53.34
CA VAL A 227 -63.12 -60.63 54.73
C VAL A 227 -64.59 -60.28 54.82
N LEU A 228 -65.05 -59.24 54.12
CA LEU A 228 -66.45 -58.84 54.09
C LEU A 228 -67.33 -59.94 53.47
N ASP A 229 -66.87 -60.61 52.41
CA ASP A 229 -67.58 -61.75 51.82
C ASP A 229 -67.81 -62.88 52.86
N VAL A 230 -66.80 -63.17 53.67
CA VAL A 230 -66.91 -64.17 54.76
C VAL A 230 -67.91 -63.70 55.82
N ILE A 231 -67.88 -62.44 56.24
CA ILE A 231 -68.82 -61.89 57.24
C ILE A 231 -70.25 -61.91 56.70
N LYS A 232 -70.45 -61.55 55.43
CA LYS A 232 -71.75 -61.57 54.76
C LYS A 232 -72.31 -63.00 54.72
N GLY A 233 -71.45 -63.98 54.41
CA GLY A 233 -71.78 -65.40 54.48
C GLY A 233 -72.14 -65.87 55.90
N ILE A 234 -71.40 -65.45 56.94
CA ILE A 234 -71.71 -65.76 58.34
C ILE A 234 -73.04 -65.13 58.76
N ALA A 235 -73.29 -63.86 58.40
CA ALA A 235 -74.53 -63.15 58.71
C ALA A 235 -75.73 -63.83 58.03
N GLU A 236 -75.60 -64.25 56.78
CA GLU A 236 -76.63 -64.98 56.05
C GLU A 236 -76.93 -66.35 56.69
N GLN A 237 -75.88 -67.11 57.05
CA GLN A 237 -76.01 -68.37 57.78
C GLN A 237 -76.67 -68.16 59.15
N THR A 238 -76.30 -67.10 59.87
CA THR A 238 -76.86 -66.76 61.19
C THR A 238 -78.34 -66.37 61.07
N ASN A 239 -78.70 -65.62 60.02
CA ASN A 239 -80.08 -65.25 59.72
C ASN A 239 -80.94 -66.50 59.42
N LEU A 240 -80.41 -67.45 58.64
CA LEU A 240 -81.08 -68.73 58.35
C LEU A 240 -81.22 -69.61 59.60
N LEU A 241 -80.19 -69.69 60.43
CA LEU A 241 -80.22 -70.42 61.71
C LEU A 241 -81.25 -69.82 62.67
N ALA A 242 -81.28 -68.49 62.79
CA ALA A 242 -82.23 -67.76 63.62
C ALA A 242 -83.67 -67.93 63.13
N LEU A 243 -83.89 -67.91 61.82
CA LEU A 243 -85.20 -68.19 61.21
C LEU A 243 -85.68 -69.59 61.56
N ASN A 244 -84.82 -70.61 61.42
CA ASN A 244 -85.16 -71.98 61.79
C ASN A 244 -85.48 -72.12 63.29
N ALA A 245 -84.72 -71.43 64.15
CA ALA A 245 -84.96 -71.40 65.58
C ALA A 245 -86.28 -70.70 65.94
N ALA A 246 -86.62 -69.59 65.27
CA ALA A 246 -87.89 -68.88 65.47
C ALA A 246 -89.09 -69.74 65.06
N ILE A 247 -88.98 -70.48 63.94
CA ILE A 247 -89.99 -71.44 63.48
C ILE A 247 -90.21 -72.53 64.54
N GLU A 248 -89.14 -73.14 65.06
CA GLU A 248 -89.26 -74.23 66.04
C GLU A 248 -89.74 -73.73 67.41
N ALA A 249 -89.36 -72.50 67.80
CA ALA A 249 -89.86 -71.84 69.01
C ALA A 249 -91.36 -71.52 68.92
N ALA A 250 -91.86 -71.08 67.75
CA ALA A 250 -93.28 -70.91 67.50
C ALA A 250 -94.04 -72.26 67.56
N ARG A 251 -93.40 -73.34 67.11
CA ARG A 251 -93.94 -74.70 67.14
C ARG A 251 -94.08 -75.27 68.55
N ALA A 252 -93.22 -74.86 69.49
CA ALA A 252 -93.24 -75.26 70.89
C ALA A 252 -94.29 -74.51 71.75
N GLY A 253 -95.06 -73.56 71.18
CA GLY A 253 -96.15 -72.87 71.87
C GLY A 253 -95.69 -71.98 73.05
N GLU A 254 -96.39 -72.01 74.18
CA GLU A 254 -96.06 -71.16 75.35
C GLU A 254 -94.67 -71.43 75.94
N VAL A 255 -94.17 -72.67 75.84
CA VAL A 255 -92.84 -73.05 76.38
C VAL A 255 -91.69 -72.47 75.54
N GLY A 256 -91.92 -72.23 74.24
CA GLY A 256 -90.93 -71.68 73.30
C GLY A 256 -90.88 -70.16 73.23
N ARG A 257 -91.79 -69.46 73.92
CA ARG A 257 -91.98 -68.00 73.76
C ARG A 257 -90.74 -67.17 74.11
N GLY A 258 -89.98 -67.56 75.14
CA GLY A 258 -88.69 -66.92 75.46
C GLY A 258 -87.61 -67.16 74.41
N PHE A 259 -87.58 -68.35 73.81
CA PHE A 259 -86.66 -68.70 72.72
C PHE A 259 -87.00 -67.97 71.41
N ALA A 260 -88.29 -67.78 71.11
CA ALA A 260 -88.74 -67.06 69.92
C ALA A 260 -88.26 -65.59 69.92
N VAL A 261 -88.32 -64.92 71.08
CA VAL A 261 -87.81 -63.54 71.22
C VAL A 261 -86.30 -63.47 70.98
N VAL A 262 -85.54 -64.43 71.52
CA VAL A 262 -84.09 -64.48 71.29
C VAL A 262 -83.78 -64.76 69.82
N ALA A 263 -84.53 -65.67 69.17
CA ALA A 263 -84.34 -65.99 67.76
C ALA A 263 -84.65 -64.78 66.85
N ASP A 264 -85.71 -64.01 67.12
CA ASP A 264 -86.00 -62.78 66.37
C ASP A 264 -84.96 -61.68 66.61
N GLU A 265 -84.41 -61.57 67.82
CA GLU A 265 -83.32 -60.64 68.12
C GLU A 265 -82.03 -61.02 67.36
N VAL A 266 -81.68 -62.31 67.33
CA VAL A 266 -80.53 -62.82 66.54
C VAL A 266 -80.75 -62.60 65.04
N ARG A 267 -81.98 -62.81 64.54
CA ARG A 267 -82.34 -62.56 63.12
C ARG A 267 -82.19 -61.09 62.75
N THR A 268 -82.66 -60.20 63.64
CA THR A 268 -82.52 -58.75 63.48
C THR A 268 -81.06 -58.32 63.50
N LEU A 269 -80.26 -58.90 64.41
CA LEU A 269 -78.83 -58.65 64.49
C LEU A 269 -78.10 -59.12 63.22
N ALA A 270 -78.40 -60.31 62.72
CA ALA A 270 -77.84 -60.85 61.49
C ALA A 270 -78.19 -59.98 60.27
N THR A 271 -79.42 -59.50 60.17
CA THR A 271 -79.84 -58.56 59.10
C THR A 271 -79.10 -57.23 59.20
N ARG A 272 -78.95 -56.66 60.41
CA ARG A 272 -78.15 -55.44 60.62
C ARG A 272 -76.68 -55.66 60.28
N THR A 273 -76.09 -56.80 60.65
CA THR A 273 -74.72 -57.15 60.25
C THR A 273 -74.59 -57.19 58.75
N GLN A 274 -75.52 -57.85 58.03
CA GLN A 274 -75.48 -57.95 56.58
C GLN A 274 -75.58 -56.58 55.89
N GLN A 275 -76.47 -55.71 56.39
CA GLN A 275 -76.60 -54.33 55.89
C GLN A 275 -75.30 -53.54 56.11
N SER A 276 -74.74 -53.52 57.33
CA SER A 276 -73.49 -52.81 57.61
C SER A 276 -72.31 -53.38 56.81
N THR A 277 -72.28 -54.70 56.59
CA THR A 277 -71.23 -55.33 55.77
C THR A 277 -71.33 -54.85 54.31
N SER A 278 -72.55 -54.70 53.77
CA SER A 278 -72.78 -54.18 52.43
C SER A 278 -72.43 -52.68 52.31
N GLU A 279 -72.70 -51.89 53.35
CA GLU A 279 -72.27 -50.47 53.41
C GLU A 279 -70.73 -50.35 53.42
N ILE A 280 -70.04 -51.21 54.18
CA ILE A 280 -68.56 -51.24 54.19
C ILE A 280 -68.02 -51.73 52.84
N GLU A 281 -68.66 -52.71 52.20
CA GLU A 281 -68.28 -53.21 50.87
C GLU A 281 -68.31 -52.10 49.82
N GLU A 282 -69.33 -51.25 49.82
CA GLU A 282 -69.41 -50.08 48.93
C GLU A 282 -68.24 -49.10 49.17
N ILE A 283 -67.89 -48.85 50.44
CA ILE A 283 -66.72 -48.01 50.79
C ILE A 283 -65.43 -48.63 50.25
N VAL A 284 -65.25 -49.94 50.37
CA VAL A 284 -64.06 -50.66 49.89
C VAL A 284 -63.96 -50.62 48.36
N ILE A 285 -65.07 -50.80 47.64
CA ILE A 285 -65.12 -50.67 46.18
C ILE A 285 -64.71 -49.25 45.75
N ASN A 286 -65.24 -48.23 46.42
CA ASN A 286 -64.88 -46.84 46.16
C ASN A 286 -63.40 -46.54 46.46
N LEU A 287 -62.85 -47.10 47.54
CA LEU A 287 -61.42 -47.00 47.86
C LEU A 287 -60.54 -47.69 46.82
N GLN A 288 -60.94 -48.85 46.34
CA GLN A 288 -60.19 -49.59 45.33
C GLN A 288 -60.20 -48.87 43.97
N SER A 289 -61.37 -48.35 43.56
CA SER A 289 -61.49 -47.50 42.37
C SER A 289 -60.61 -46.25 42.49
N SER A 290 -60.64 -45.57 43.65
CA SER A 290 -59.83 -44.38 43.90
C SER A 290 -58.33 -44.69 43.89
N SER A 291 -57.93 -45.84 44.44
CA SER A 291 -56.54 -46.29 44.42
C SER A 291 -56.04 -46.56 42.99
N ASN A 292 -56.85 -47.24 42.16
CA ASN A 292 -56.53 -47.48 40.75
C ASN A 292 -56.41 -46.16 39.94
N GLN A 293 -57.31 -45.21 40.17
CA GLN A 293 -57.24 -43.87 39.58
C GLN A 293 -55.93 -43.15 39.98
N ALA A 294 -55.54 -43.27 41.24
CA ALA A 294 -54.31 -42.67 41.74
C ALA A 294 -53.05 -43.32 41.12
N VAL A 295 -53.02 -44.65 40.96
CA VAL A 295 -51.93 -45.35 40.25
C VAL A 295 -51.81 -44.87 38.79
N ALA A 296 -52.93 -44.73 38.08
CA ALA A 296 -52.92 -44.23 36.70
C ALA A 296 -52.34 -42.79 36.62
N THR A 297 -52.70 -41.93 37.57
CA THR A 297 -52.19 -40.55 37.65
C THR A 297 -50.69 -40.51 37.98
N ILE A 298 -50.24 -41.42 38.86
CA ILE A 298 -48.83 -41.59 39.20
C ILE A 298 -48.02 -42.05 37.99
N ASN A 299 -48.51 -43.02 37.22
CA ASN A 299 -47.82 -43.49 36.01
C ASN A 299 -47.67 -42.37 34.97
N ALA A 300 -48.72 -41.57 34.76
CA ALA A 300 -48.63 -40.39 33.91
C ALA A 300 -47.61 -39.35 34.44
N SER A 301 -47.50 -39.21 35.76
CA SER A 301 -46.52 -38.31 36.40
C SER A 301 -45.07 -38.79 36.24
N VAL A 302 -44.83 -40.10 36.28
CA VAL A 302 -43.51 -40.70 35.97
C VAL A 302 -43.13 -40.43 34.52
N GLU A 303 -44.03 -40.69 33.56
CA GLU A 303 -43.77 -40.45 32.15
C GLU A 303 -43.47 -38.97 31.85
N ALA A 304 -44.24 -38.05 32.46
CA ALA A 304 -43.99 -36.61 32.35
C ALA A 304 -42.62 -36.20 32.96
N SER A 305 -42.22 -36.84 34.06
CA SER A 305 -40.93 -36.57 34.70
C SER A 305 -39.75 -37.09 33.85
N ASP A 306 -39.88 -38.25 33.21
CA ASP A 306 -38.89 -38.79 32.27
C ASP A 306 -38.67 -37.88 31.05
N VAL A 307 -39.76 -37.34 30.49
CA VAL A 307 -39.68 -36.35 29.41
C VAL A 307 -38.96 -35.09 29.91
N THR A 308 -39.25 -34.64 31.13
CA THR A 308 -38.61 -33.47 31.75
C THR A 308 -37.11 -33.70 31.92
N ILE A 309 -36.68 -34.87 32.41
CA ILE A 309 -35.26 -35.23 32.55
C ILE A 309 -34.54 -35.14 31.20
N LYS A 310 -35.10 -35.74 30.14
CA LYS A 310 -34.50 -35.68 28.79
C LYS A 310 -34.36 -34.23 28.29
N GLN A 311 -35.35 -33.39 28.56
CA GLN A 311 -35.32 -31.98 28.16
C GLN A 311 -34.26 -31.18 28.94
N VAL A 312 -34.11 -31.43 30.24
CA VAL A 312 -33.07 -30.80 31.07
C VAL A 312 -31.67 -31.25 30.62
N GLN A 313 -31.48 -32.54 30.28
CA GLN A 313 -30.21 -33.05 29.72
C GLN A 313 -29.84 -32.31 28.44
N LYS A 314 -30.77 -32.25 27.48
CA LYS A 314 -30.56 -31.54 26.22
C LYS A 314 -30.24 -30.05 26.44
N THR A 315 -30.94 -29.41 27.37
CA THR A 315 -30.66 -28.01 27.75
C THR A 315 -29.24 -27.84 28.30
N GLY A 316 -28.77 -28.78 29.12
CA GLY A 316 -27.39 -28.78 29.63
C GLY A 316 -26.33 -28.90 28.53
N GLU A 317 -26.57 -29.75 27.52
CA GLU A 317 -25.69 -29.89 26.36
C GLU A 317 -25.65 -28.60 25.51
N GLU A 318 -26.80 -27.97 25.27
CA GLU A 318 -26.90 -26.69 24.55
C GLU A 318 -26.17 -25.57 25.30
N VAL A 319 -26.31 -25.48 26.63
CA VAL A 319 -25.61 -24.51 27.48
C VAL A 319 -24.09 -24.72 27.46
N LYS A 320 -23.63 -25.98 27.44
CA LYS A 320 -22.21 -26.30 27.33
C LYS A 320 -21.63 -25.89 25.96
N SER A 321 -22.36 -26.15 24.88
CA SER A 321 -21.98 -25.66 23.54
C SER A 321 -21.89 -24.13 23.53
N LEU A 322 -22.83 -23.44 24.18
CA LEU A 322 -22.81 -21.98 24.30
C LEU A 322 -21.56 -21.49 25.05
N GLN A 323 -21.10 -22.21 26.08
CA GLN A 323 -19.86 -21.92 26.80
C GLN A 323 -18.62 -21.96 25.87
N GLU A 324 -18.53 -22.99 25.02
CA GLU A 324 -17.44 -23.15 24.05
C GLU A 324 -17.41 -22.00 23.04
N HIS A 325 -18.59 -21.59 22.54
CA HIS A 325 -18.71 -20.45 21.62
C HIS A 325 -18.27 -19.13 22.27
N ILE A 326 -18.63 -18.88 23.52
CA ILE A 326 -18.15 -17.69 24.25
C ILE A 326 -16.62 -17.72 24.39
N GLY A 327 -16.05 -18.89 24.69
CA GLY A 327 -14.59 -19.07 24.72
C GLY A 327 -13.93 -18.68 23.39
N LYS A 328 -14.52 -19.11 22.27
CA LYS A 328 -14.03 -18.75 20.93
C LYS A 328 -14.14 -17.25 20.64
N VAL A 329 -15.20 -16.58 21.10
CA VAL A 329 -15.34 -15.12 20.98
C VAL A 329 -14.24 -14.39 21.76
N SER A 330 -13.88 -14.88 22.96
CA SER A 330 -12.78 -14.32 23.75
C SER A 330 -11.44 -14.42 23.01
N GLU A 331 -11.15 -15.58 22.41
CA GLU A 331 -9.93 -15.80 21.62
C GLU A 331 -9.86 -14.86 20.40
N LEU A 332 -10.98 -14.68 19.70
CA LEU A 332 -11.07 -13.75 18.56
C LEU A 332 -10.81 -12.30 18.97
N ASN A 333 -11.30 -11.87 20.15
CA ASN A 333 -11.01 -10.52 20.65
C ASN A 333 -9.51 -10.31 20.96
N GLU A 334 -8.82 -11.33 21.50
CA GLU A 334 -7.37 -11.28 21.70
C GLU A 334 -6.61 -11.19 20.36
N GLU A 335 -7.06 -11.91 19.33
CA GLU A 335 -6.49 -11.83 17.98
C GLU A 335 -6.71 -10.45 17.35
N ILE A 336 -7.91 -9.88 17.47
CA ILE A 336 -8.21 -8.51 17.03
C ILE A 336 -7.26 -7.51 17.72
N ASN A 337 -7.06 -7.63 19.03
CA ASN A 337 -6.14 -6.76 19.76
C ASN A 337 -4.70 -6.86 19.25
N ARG A 338 -4.21 -8.08 18.95
CA ARG A 338 -2.89 -8.27 18.35
C ARG A 338 -2.78 -7.63 16.97
N HIS A 339 -3.80 -7.78 16.12
CA HIS A 339 -3.83 -7.15 14.80
C HIS A 339 -3.82 -5.63 14.87
N ILE A 340 -4.55 -5.02 15.82
CA ILE A 340 -4.53 -3.57 16.03
C ILE A 340 -3.13 -3.08 16.43
N GLN A 341 -2.45 -3.80 17.33
CA GLN A 341 -1.08 -3.45 17.72
C GLN A 341 -0.11 -3.53 16.53
N GLN A 342 -0.24 -4.56 15.69
CA GLN A 342 0.54 -4.70 14.48
C GLN A 342 0.25 -3.56 13.49
N GLN A 343 -1.03 -3.27 13.23
CA GLN A 343 -1.47 -2.19 12.35
C GLN A 343 -0.91 -0.82 12.78
N ASN A 344 -0.91 -0.54 14.08
CA ASN A 344 -0.32 0.69 14.63
C ASN A 344 1.20 0.77 14.40
N ASN A 345 1.91 -0.35 14.44
CA ASN A 345 3.34 -0.37 14.14
C ASN A 345 3.62 -0.15 12.65
N GLU A 346 2.82 -0.77 11.77
CA GLU A 346 2.90 -0.58 10.33
C GLU A 346 2.59 0.88 9.94
N LEU A 347 1.60 1.51 10.56
CA LEU A 347 1.30 2.93 10.37
C LEU A 347 2.48 3.82 10.77
N LYS A 348 3.13 3.55 11.91
CA LYS A 348 4.33 4.30 12.32
C LYS A 348 5.47 4.17 11.32
N GLN A 349 5.68 2.97 10.78
CA GLN A 349 6.71 2.73 9.75
C GLN A 349 6.36 3.49 8.46
N MET A 350 5.11 3.40 8.03
CA MET A 350 4.59 4.12 6.86
C MET A 350 4.80 5.63 6.99
N MET A 351 4.49 6.21 8.17
CA MET A 351 4.72 7.64 8.42
C MET A 351 6.19 8.04 8.32
N ARG A 352 7.12 7.20 8.81
CA ARG A 352 8.57 7.45 8.65
C ARG A 352 8.99 7.45 7.19
N SER A 353 8.47 6.50 6.40
CA SER A 353 8.73 6.47 4.96
C SER A 353 8.20 7.73 4.26
N PHE A 354 7.03 8.25 4.65
CA PHE A 354 6.50 9.48 4.08
C PHE A 354 7.29 10.74 4.46
N ASP A 355 7.87 10.79 5.65
CA ASP A 355 8.79 11.86 6.06
C ASP A 355 10.08 11.86 5.20
N GLU A 356 10.62 10.67 4.92
CA GLU A 356 11.76 10.50 4.01
C GLU A 356 11.42 10.92 2.57
N VAL A 357 10.24 10.54 2.07
CA VAL A 357 9.76 10.96 0.75
C VAL A 357 9.57 12.48 0.69
N THR A 358 9.08 13.11 1.76
CA THR A 358 8.96 14.57 1.86
C THR A 358 10.33 15.24 1.79
N THR A 359 11.31 14.74 2.55
CA THR A 359 12.69 15.22 2.54
C THR A 359 13.34 15.05 1.16
N THR A 360 13.05 13.96 0.48
CA THR A 360 13.51 13.73 -0.90
C THR A 360 12.85 14.70 -1.88
N GLY A 361 11.55 14.94 -1.75
CA GLY A 361 10.81 15.91 -2.58
C GLY A 361 11.31 17.35 -2.43
N THR A 362 11.65 17.77 -1.21
CA THR A 362 12.25 19.11 -0.99
C THR A 362 13.66 19.20 -1.59
N SER A 363 14.46 18.14 -1.47
CA SER A 363 15.78 18.05 -2.09
C SER A 363 15.70 18.12 -3.62
N LEU A 364 14.74 17.41 -4.23
CA LEU A 364 14.48 17.48 -5.67
C LEU A 364 14.09 18.89 -6.13
N ASN A 365 13.25 19.59 -5.35
CA ASN A 365 12.87 20.97 -5.67
C ASN A 365 14.10 21.91 -5.65
N ASN A 366 14.98 21.74 -4.66
CA ASN A 366 16.23 22.51 -4.59
C ASN A 366 17.16 22.22 -5.78
N ILE A 367 17.30 20.95 -6.18
CA ILE A 367 18.08 20.56 -7.37
C ILE A 367 17.48 21.18 -8.63
N ALA A 368 16.16 21.14 -8.78
CA ALA A 368 15.48 21.78 -9.90
C ALA A 368 15.74 23.29 -9.95
N ALA A 369 15.66 23.99 -8.82
CA ALA A 369 16.00 25.41 -8.74
C ALA A 369 17.44 25.70 -9.18
N GLN A 370 18.41 24.88 -8.73
CA GLN A 370 19.81 24.99 -9.14
C GLN A 370 19.99 24.72 -10.65
N ASN A 371 19.34 23.70 -11.19
CA ASN A 371 19.40 23.37 -12.62
C ASN A 371 18.82 24.49 -13.48
N LYS A 372 17.74 25.14 -13.03
CA LYS A 372 17.18 26.32 -13.70
C LYS A 372 18.19 27.48 -13.74
N THR A 373 18.87 27.76 -12.63
CA THR A 373 19.93 28.79 -12.61
C THR A 373 21.12 28.43 -13.50
N ARG A 374 21.51 27.15 -13.54
CA ARG A 374 22.59 26.66 -14.42
C ARG A 374 22.21 26.76 -15.89
N ALA A 375 20.99 26.39 -16.26
CA ALA A 375 20.45 26.59 -17.60
C ALA A 375 20.53 28.07 -18.00
N LEU A 376 20.01 28.99 -17.19
CA LEU A 376 20.11 30.43 -17.49
C LEU A 376 21.56 30.91 -17.70
N SER A 377 22.52 30.33 -16.96
CA SER A 377 23.94 30.65 -17.14
C SER A 377 24.50 30.09 -18.46
N LEU A 378 24.15 28.85 -18.83
CA LEU A 378 24.53 28.25 -20.11
C LEU A 378 23.92 29.00 -21.30
N GLN A 379 22.66 29.42 -21.19
CA GLN A 379 22.00 30.26 -22.18
C GLN A 379 22.79 31.55 -22.41
N LYS A 380 23.14 32.25 -21.33
CA LYS A 380 23.93 33.48 -21.41
C LYS A 380 25.28 33.27 -22.10
N ILE A 381 26.00 32.19 -21.75
CA ILE A 381 27.29 31.86 -22.39
C ILE A 381 27.10 31.58 -23.88
N SER A 382 26.03 30.87 -24.25
CA SER A 382 25.70 30.61 -25.66
C SER A 382 25.38 31.90 -26.42
N ASP A 383 24.59 32.80 -25.82
CA ASP A 383 24.24 34.08 -26.42
C ASP A 383 25.49 34.97 -26.62
N GLU A 384 26.40 35.01 -25.64
CA GLU A 384 27.67 35.73 -25.72
C GLU A 384 28.62 35.14 -26.79
N ALA A 385 28.71 33.80 -26.87
CA ALA A 385 29.48 33.11 -27.88
C ALA A 385 28.93 33.37 -29.29
N ASN A 386 27.61 33.21 -29.49
CA ASN A 386 26.94 33.50 -30.76
C ASN A 386 27.10 34.97 -31.17
N SER A 387 26.96 35.91 -30.24
CA SER A 387 27.19 37.33 -30.50
C SER A 387 28.63 37.57 -30.99
N THR A 388 29.63 36.99 -30.31
CA THR A 388 31.03 37.10 -30.71
C THR A 388 31.29 36.48 -32.09
N LEU A 389 30.76 35.28 -32.34
CA LEU A 389 30.92 34.55 -33.60
C LEU A 389 30.25 35.26 -34.77
N SER A 390 29.10 35.90 -34.55
CA SER A 390 28.39 36.67 -35.57
C SER A 390 29.17 37.90 -36.07
N THR A 391 30.17 38.36 -35.30
CA THR A 391 31.07 39.43 -35.76
C THR A 391 32.09 38.97 -36.81
N TYR A 392 32.22 37.65 -37.04
CA TYR A 392 33.06 37.07 -38.08
C TYR A 392 32.23 36.79 -39.34
N THR A 393 32.73 37.24 -40.49
CA THR A 393 32.13 36.92 -41.79
C THR A 393 32.69 35.57 -42.26
N LEU A 394 31.85 34.54 -42.17
CA LEU A 394 32.14 33.19 -42.69
C LEU A 394 31.62 33.08 -44.13
N LYS A 395 32.16 32.09 -44.86
CA LYS A 395 31.74 31.82 -46.25
C LYS A 395 30.49 30.95 -46.30
#